data_AF-A0A8H3I3F5-F1
#
_entry.id   AF-A0A8H3I3F5-F1
#
_cell.length_a   1.000
_cell.length_b   1.000
_cell.length_c   1.000
_cell.angle_alpha   90.00
_cell.angle_beta   90.00
_cell.angle_gamma   90.00
#
_symmetry.space_group_name_H-M   'P 1'
#
loop_
_entity.id
_entity.type
_entity.pdbx_description
1 polymer ?
#
loop_
_entity_poly.entity_id
_entity_poly.type
_entity_poly.pdbx_seq_one_letter_code
_entity_poly.pdbx_strand_id
1 'polypeptide(L)'
;MNTFRLSRTSPTNTTLLDGDGVVAYTISTPLRLGPRRTTIKRGDSIVIIASIRWGWFRRRSTITIHGQTMLVSQWLPRSNMLATSRMCTTGSGEKIKWRGTQHLNCIALDTGVQLVTYDRVRYHPFRRWESTLNVSPSAMGIIDELIAEKKARERRRAGQ
;
A
#
# COMPACT_ATOMS: atom_id res chain seq x y z
N MET A 1 -15.90 9.85 -4.92
CA MET A 1 -14.73 9.02 -5.28
C MET A 1 -13.52 9.92 -5.08
N ASN A 2 -12.54 9.52 -4.28
CA ASN A 2 -11.41 10.38 -3.92
C ASN A 2 -10.17 9.91 -4.68
N THR A 3 -9.58 10.81 -5.46
CA THR A 3 -8.39 10.51 -6.26
C THR A 3 -7.16 11.03 -5.55
N PHE A 4 -6.19 10.15 -5.32
CA PHE A 4 -4.87 10.53 -4.83
C PHE A 4 -3.83 10.42 -5.94
N ARG A 5 -3.00 11.44 -6.08
CA ARG A 5 -1.88 11.48 -7.03
C ARG A 5 -0.58 11.14 -6.32
N LEU A 6 0.19 10.22 -6.89
CA LEU A 6 1.51 9.90 -6.35
C LEU A 6 2.54 10.88 -6.92
N SER A 7 3.27 11.58 -6.04
CA SER A 7 4.35 12.49 -6.45
C SER A 7 5.49 11.78 -7.17
N ARG A 8 5.65 10.48 -6.93
CA ARG A 8 6.62 9.62 -7.61
C ARG A 8 6.01 8.26 -7.91
N THR A 9 6.33 7.74 -9.09
CA THR A 9 6.01 6.36 -9.50
C THR A 9 6.83 5.31 -8.73
N SER A 10 7.91 5.74 -8.06
CA SER A 10 8.69 4.89 -7.17
C SER A 10 7.88 4.58 -5.90
N PRO A 11 7.83 3.31 -5.48
CA PRO A 11 7.12 2.94 -4.26
C PRO A 11 7.80 3.54 -3.02
N THR A 12 9.11 3.82 -3.06
CA THR A 12 9.90 4.34 -1.92
C THR A 12 9.98 5.85 -1.94
N ASN A 13 9.74 6.50 -0.79
CA ASN A 13 9.84 7.95 -0.63
C ASN A 13 8.88 8.67 -1.60
N THR A 14 7.58 8.44 -1.39
CA THR A 14 6.50 9.02 -2.21
C THR A 14 5.48 9.71 -1.30
N THR A 15 4.86 10.75 -1.83
CA THR A 15 3.74 11.45 -1.19
C THR A 15 2.49 11.21 -2.02
N LEU A 16 1.37 10.98 -1.34
CA LEU A 16 0.06 10.93 -1.96
C LEU A 16 -0.57 12.30 -1.74
N LEU A 17 -0.83 13.00 -2.84
CA LEU A 17 -1.55 14.26 -2.87
C LEU A 17 -3.04 13.98 -3.08
N ASP A 18 -3.92 14.73 -2.43
CA ASP A 18 -5.35 14.67 -2.72
C ASP A 18 -5.71 15.42 -4.01
N GLY A 19 -7.02 15.58 -4.27
CA GLY A 19 -7.54 16.28 -5.44
C GLY A 19 -7.14 17.76 -5.50
N ASP A 20 -6.89 18.38 -4.35
CA ASP A 20 -6.52 19.79 -4.20
C ASP A 20 -4.99 19.98 -4.23
N GLY A 21 -4.24 18.89 -4.37
CA GLY A 21 -2.77 18.91 -4.38
C GLY A 21 -2.14 18.99 -2.99
N VAL A 22 -2.93 18.82 -1.92
CA VAL A 22 -2.45 18.81 -0.53
C VAL A 22 -1.93 17.41 -0.19
N VAL A 23 -0.85 17.34 0.61
CA VAL A 23 -0.28 16.06 1.04
C VAL A 23 -1.26 15.34 1.96
N ALA A 24 -1.84 14.25 1.48
CA ALA A 24 -2.71 13.37 2.25
C ALA A 24 -1.93 12.27 2.97
N TYR A 25 -0.87 11.75 2.35
CA TYR A 25 0.01 10.75 2.98
C TYR A 25 1.46 10.92 2.58
N THR A 26 2.36 10.61 3.51
CA THR A 26 3.81 10.56 3.27
C THR A 26 4.33 9.15 3.56
N ILE A 27 4.90 8.51 2.55
CA ILE A 27 5.52 7.19 2.64
C ILE A 27 7.03 7.35 2.57
N SER A 28 7.71 7.11 3.68
CA SER A 28 9.17 7.19 3.77
C SER A 28 9.79 5.81 3.96
N THR A 29 10.90 5.53 3.28
CA THR A 29 11.74 4.35 3.45
C THR A 29 13.20 4.78 3.31
N PRO A 30 13.91 5.06 4.43
CA PRO A 30 15.29 5.50 4.38
C PRO A 30 16.18 4.44 3.74
N LEU A 31 17.08 4.90 2.87
CA LEU A 31 18.12 4.08 2.26
C LEU A 31 19.18 3.77 3.32
N ARG A 32 19.14 2.56 3.87
CA ARG A 32 20.14 2.05 4.81
C ARG A 32 20.54 0.61 4.44
N LEU A 33 21.79 0.27 4.73
CA LEU A 33 22.26 -1.12 4.76
C LEU A 33 21.67 -1.79 6.02
N GLY A 34 21.12 -2.99 5.88
CA GLY A 34 20.39 -3.68 6.95
C GLY A 34 18.87 -3.51 6.93
N PRO A 35 18.19 -3.85 8.04
CA PRO A 35 16.72 -3.86 8.13
C PRO A 35 16.12 -2.50 7.78
N ARG A 36 15.27 -2.45 6.77
CA ARG A 36 14.62 -1.21 6.33
C ARG A 36 13.30 -1.03 7.05
N ARG A 37 12.97 0.20 7.41
CA ARG A 37 11.66 0.55 7.98
C ARG A 37 10.94 1.46 7.00
N THR A 38 9.78 1.06 6.52
CA THR A 38 8.87 1.97 5.83
C THR A 38 7.93 2.56 6.86
N THR A 39 7.75 3.88 6.85
CA THR A 39 6.78 4.58 7.69
C THR A 39 5.76 5.28 6.80
N ILE A 40 4.51 5.24 7.21
CA ILE A 40 3.39 5.89 6.55
C ILE A 40 2.81 6.88 7.55
N LYS A 41 2.72 8.13 7.14
CA LYS A 41 2.15 9.25 7.90
C LYS A 41 0.96 9.81 7.14
N ARG A 42 -0.06 10.28 7.88
CA ARG A 42 -1.20 11.00 7.30
C ARG A 42 -0.91 12.50 7.32
N GLY A 43 -0.91 13.14 6.15
CA GLY A 43 -0.48 14.52 5.94
C GLY A 43 0.89 14.82 6.54
N ASP A 44 1.00 15.98 7.17
CA ASP A 44 2.20 16.44 7.87
C ASP A 44 2.24 16.03 9.36
N SER A 45 1.36 15.10 9.77
CA SER A 45 1.34 14.64 11.15
C SER A 45 2.65 13.95 11.55
N ILE A 46 3.05 14.13 12.80
CA ILE A 46 4.17 13.39 13.41
C ILE A 46 3.77 11.92 13.64
N VAL A 47 2.47 11.65 13.76
CA VAL A 47 1.90 10.34 14.06
C VAL A 47 2.10 9.37 12.90
N ILE A 48 2.74 8.23 13.19
CA ILE A 48 2.93 7.14 12.25
C ILE A 48 1.73 6.22 12.34
N ILE A 49 0.87 6.25 11.32
CA ILE A 49 -0.33 5.39 11.25
C ILE A 49 0.04 3.93 10.95
N ALA A 50 1.10 3.73 10.17
CA ALA A 50 1.60 2.40 9.85
C ALA A 50 3.12 2.39 9.68
N SER A 51 3.76 1.33 10.16
CA SER A 51 5.18 1.07 9.90
C SER A 51 5.42 -0.37 9.50
N ILE A 52 6.19 -0.57 8.44
CA ILE A 52 6.59 -1.90 7.96
C ILE A 52 8.08 -2.06 8.21
N ARG A 53 8.45 -3.01 9.06
CA ARG A 53 9.83 -3.41 9.27
C ARG A 53 10.15 -4.56 8.33
N TRP A 54 10.99 -4.27 7.35
CA TRP A 54 11.48 -5.24 6.39
C TRP A 54 12.56 -6.09 7.03
N GLY A 55 12.27 -7.38 7.13
CA GLY A 55 13.25 -8.38 7.52
C GLY A 55 14.31 -8.54 6.44
N TRP A 56 15.52 -8.87 6.86
CA TRP A 56 16.65 -9.18 5.98
C TRP A 56 17.03 -10.66 6.20
N PHE A 57 17.33 -11.39 5.12
CA PHE A 57 17.67 -12.83 5.12
C PHE A 57 16.57 -13.66 5.81
N ARG A 58 16.90 -14.30 6.94
CA ARG A 58 16.02 -15.20 7.72
C ARG A 58 15.05 -14.45 8.65
N ARG A 59 15.21 -13.12 8.80
CA ARG A 59 14.29 -12.33 9.63
C ARG A 59 12.98 -12.09 8.89
N ARG A 60 11.86 -12.36 9.55
CA ARG A 60 10.53 -12.11 8.99
C ARG A 60 10.22 -10.61 9.00
N SER A 61 9.45 -10.16 8.02
CA SER A 61 8.96 -8.78 7.98
C SER A 61 7.75 -8.62 8.91
N THR A 62 7.72 -7.54 9.68
CA THR A 62 6.58 -7.17 10.54
C THR A 62 5.94 -5.89 10.05
N ILE A 63 4.65 -5.75 10.34
CA ILE A 63 3.90 -4.53 10.13
C ILE A 63 3.29 -4.11 11.46
N THR A 64 3.25 -2.81 11.70
CA THR A 64 2.52 -2.18 12.80
C THR A 64 1.51 -1.23 12.19
N ILE A 65 0.22 -1.44 12.44
CA ILE A 65 -0.88 -0.56 12.04
C ILE A 65 -1.69 -0.28 13.31
N HIS A 66 -2.06 0.98 13.56
CA HIS A 66 -2.85 1.38 14.73
C HIS A 66 -2.31 0.82 16.07
N GLY A 67 -0.98 0.82 16.22
CA GLY A 67 -0.30 0.30 17.42
C GLY A 67 -0.16 -1.22 17.52
N GLN A 68 -0.84 -2.00 16.67
CA GLN A 68 -0.75 -3.46 16.68
C GLN A 68 0.34 -3.96 15.75
N THR A 69 1.31 -4.71 16.28
CA THR A 69 2.39 -5.34 15.49
C THR A 69 2.07 -6.79 15.17
N MET A 70 2.16 -7.17 13.89
CA MET A 70 2.00 -8.55 13.44
C MET A 70 2.96 -8.89 12.29
N LEU A 71 3.08 -10.17 11.94
CA LEU A 71 3.89 -10.58 10.79
C LEU A 71 3.20 -10.16 9.48
N VAL A 72 3.96 -9.64 8.51
CA VAL A 72 3.41 -9.33 7.18
C VAL A 72 2.86 -10.60 6.49
N SER A 73 3.35 -11.79 6.86
CA SER A 73 2.81 -13.06 6.37
C SER A 73 1.46 -13.44 7.00
N GLN A 74 1.21 -13.02 8.26
CA GLN A 74 -0.06 -13.22 8.95
C GLN A 74 -1.09 -12.18 8.50
N TRP A 75 -0.64 -10.93 8.30
CA TRP A 75 -1.49 -9.86 7.82
C TRP A 75 -1.89 -10.02 6.34
N LEU A 76 -0.95 -10.52 5.53
CA LEU A 76 -1.16 -10.81 4.11
C LEU A 76 -0.92 -12.30 3.85
N PRO A 77 -1.82 -13.19 4.29
CA PRO A 77 -1.72 -14.60 3.97
C PRO A 77 -1.68 -14.82 2.45
N ARG A 78 -0.89 -15.82 2.03
CA ARG A 78 -0.99 -16.34 0.67
C ARG A 78 -2.29 -17.12 0.56
N SER A 79 -3.03 -16.93 -0.53
CA SER A 79 -4.25 -17.70 -0.73
C SER A 79 -3.97 -19.20 -0.97
N ASN A 80 -2.79 -19.53 -1.51
CA ASN A 80 -2.23 -20.89 -1.63
C ASN A 80 -0.69 -20.81 -1.74
N MET A 81 0.03 -21.91 -1.53
CA MET A 81 1.51 -21.93 -1.51
C MET A 81 2.14 -21.39 -2.81
N LEU A 82 1.47 -21.63 -3.95
CA LEU A 82 1.85 -21.16 -5.30
C LEU A 82 1.12 -19.88 -5.75
N ALA A 83 0.14 -19.40 -4.99
CA ALA A 83 -0.63 -18.23 -5.40
C ALA A 83 0.17 -16.94 -5.21
N THR A 84 0.21 -16.13 -6.26
CA THR A 84 0.79 -14.77 -6.24
C THR A 84 -0.17 -13.75 -5.63
N SER A 85 -1.46 -14.08 -5.58
CA SER A 85 -2.48 -13.24 -4.97
C SER A 85 -2.54 -13.43 -3.46
N ARG A 86 -2.64 -12.32 -2.72
CA ARG A 86 -2.80 -12.33 -1.26
C ARG A 86 -4.12 -11.67 -0.88
N MET A 87 -4.63 -12.06 0.27
CA MET A 87 -5.83 -11.52 0.88
C MET A 87 -5.38 -10.81 2.15
N CYS A 88 -6.00 -9.69 2.48
CA CYS A 88 -5.75 -8.95 3.71
C CYS A 88 -7.05 -8.90 4.50
N THR A 89 -6.98 -9.05 5.82
CA THR A 89 -8.11 -8.74 6.70
C THR A 89 -7.86 -7.36 7.29
N THR A 90 -8.81 -6.46 7.14
CA THR A 90 -8.74 -5.09 7.68
C THR A 90 -9.08 -5.09 9.17
N GLY A 91 -8.88 -3.96 9.86
CA GLY A 91 -9.27 -3.82 11.27
C GLY A 91 -10.77 -3.98 11.52
N SER A 92 -11.60 -3.75 10.50
CA SER A 92 -13.05 -3.98 10.55
C SER A 92 -13.45 -5.44 10.32
N GLY A 93 -12.49 -6.34 10.07
CA GLY A 93 -12.74 -7.75 9.75
C GLY A 93 -13.04 -8.02 8.27
N GLU A 94 -13.13 -7.00 7.43
CA GLU A 94 -13.39 -7.13 6.00
C GLU A 94 -12.18 -7.74 5.28
N LYS A 95 -12.43 -8.72 4.41
CA LYS A 95 -11.38 -9.33 3.60
C LYS A 95 -11.25 -8.62 2.26
N ILE A 96 -10.07 -8.15 1.93
CA ILE A 96 -9.79 -7.45 0.68
C ILE A 96 -8.75 -8.19 -0.17
N LYS A 97 -8.84 -8.03 -1.49
CA LYS A 97 -7.91 -8.63 -2.46
C LYS A 97 -7.64 -7.70 -3.63
N TRP A 98 -6.36 -7.53 -3.94
CA TRP A 98 -5.93 -6.79 -5.14
C TRP A 98 -5.79 -7.71 -6.36
N ARG A 99 -6.52 -7.39 -7.42
CA ARG A 99 -6.51 -8.04 -8.73
C ARG A 99 -5.87 -7.14 -9.79
N GLY A 100 -5.42 -7.74 -10.89
CA GLY A 100 -4.81 -7.04 -12.02
C GLY A 100 -3.28 -6.92 -11.95
N THR A 101 -2.73 -6.30 -13.00
CA THR A 101 -1.28 -6.10 -13.17
C THR A 101 -0.94 -4.63 -13.45
N GLN A 102 -1.62 -4.02 -14.42
CA GLN A 102 -1.46 -2.61 -14.83
C GLN A 102 -2.48 -1.71 -14.13
N HIS A 103 -3.76 -2.09 -14.20
CA HIS A 103 -4.86 -1.52 -13.41
C HIS A 103 -5.10 -2.44 -12.22
N LEU A 104 -4.62 -2.00 -11.05
CA LEU A 104 -4.76 -2.78 -9.83
C LEU A 104 -6.07 -2.41 -9.13
N ASN A 105 -7.00 -3.36 -9.06
CA ASN A 105 -8.29 -3.16 -8.40
C ASN A 105 -8.28 -3.88 -7.06
N CYS A 106 -8.50 -3.15 -5.97
CA CYS A 106 -8.78 -3.71 -4.67
C CYS A 106 -10.28 -3.95 -4.54
N ILE A 107 -10.64 -5.18 -4.19
CA ILE A 107 -12.02 -5.63 -4.10
C ILE A 107 -12.26 -6.22 -2.72
N ALA A 108 -13.36 -5.84 -2.09
CA ALA A 108 -13.91 -6.49 -0.92
C ALA A 108 -14.42 -7.89 -1.30
N LEU A 109 -13.92 -8.93 -0.65
CA LEU A 109 -14.20 -10.32 -1.05
C LEU A 109 -15.60 -10.77 -0.67
N ASP A 110 -16.12 -10.25 0.45
CA ASP A 110 -17.43 -10.65 0.96
C ASP A 110 -18.57 -10.01 0.14
N THR A 111 -18.38 -8.78 -0.33
CA THR A 111 -19.39 -8.01 -1.08
C THR A 111 -19.12 -7.93 -2.59
N GLY A 112 -17.89 -8.22 -3.03
CA GLY A 112 -17.46 -8.02 -4.42
C GLY A 112 -17.27 -6.56 -4.83
N VAL A 113 -17.42 -5.61 -3.90
CA VAL A 113 -17.36 -4.17 -4.19
C VAL A 113 -15.93 -3.73 -4.43
N GLN A 114 -15.73 -2.93 -5.47
CA GLN A 114 -14.44 -2.29 -5.75
C GLN A 114 -14.19 -1.14 -4.79
N LEU A 115 -13.15 -1.29 -3.96
CA LEU A 115 -12.77 -0.34 -2.93
C LEU A 115 -11.76 0.69 -3.46
N VAL A 116 -10.77 0.23 -4.23
CA VAL A 116 -9.68 1.07 -4.72
C VAL A 116 -9.27 0.66 -6.11
N THR A 117 -8.91 1.64 -6.93
CA THR A 117 -8.29 1.47 -8.24
C THR A 117 -6.94 2.13 -8.22
N TYR A 118 -5.90 1.42 -8.62
CA TYR A 118 -4.56 1.99 -8.78
C TYR A 118 -4.14 1.88 -10.25
N ASP A 119 -4.04 3.03 -10.88
CA ASP A 119 -3.63 3.16 -12.26
C ASP A 119 -2.13 3.45 -12.28
N ARG A 120 -1.36 2.40 -12.57
CA ARG A 120 0.09 2.51 -12.66
C ARG A 120 0.49 2.99 -14.03
N VAL A 121 1.11 4.15 -14.08
CA VAL A 121 1.80 4.62 -15.28
C VAL A 121 3.15 3.89 -15.40
N ARG A 122 3.40 3.24 -16.53
CA ARG A 122 4.74 2.75 -16.90
C ARG A 122 5.55 3.85 -17.56
N TYR A 123 6.86 3.78 -17.38
CA TYR A 123 7.84 4.74 -17.89
C TYR A 123 7.58 5.05 -19.37
N HIS A 124 7.13 6.27 -19.66
CA HIS A 124 7.03 6.80 -21.02
C HIS A 124 8.11 7.87 -21.18
N PRO A 125 9.03 7.75 -22.15
CA PRO A 125 10.14 8.69 -22.29
C PRO A 125 9.71 10.14 -22.61
N PHE A 126 8.47 10.35 -23.04
CA PHE A 126 8.00 11.64 -23.57
C PHE A 126 6.78 12.25 -22.85
N ARG A 127 6.27 11.63 -21.77
CA ARG A 127 5.13 12.16 -20.99
C ARG A 127 5.28 11.85 -19.50
N ARG A 128 5.25 12.89 -18.66
CA ARG A 128 5.13 12.75 -17.20
C ARG A 128 3.67 12.43 -16.86
N TRP A 129 3.30 11.16 -16.96
CA TRP A 129 2.04 10.70 -16.40
C TRP A 129 2.27 10.25 -14.95
N GLU A 130 1.38 10.68 -14.06
CA GLU A 130 1.44 10.35 -12.64
C GLU A 130 0.56 9.14 -12.35
N SER A 131 1.02 8.27 -11.44
CA SER A 131 0.18 7.15 -10.99
C SER A 131 -0.90 7.67 -10.05
N THR A 132 -2.13 7.20 -10.24
CA THR A 132 -3.29 7.64 -9.46
C THR A 132 -3.85 6.49 -8.65
N LEU A 133 -4.41 6.83 -7.48
CA LEU A 133 -5.07 5.92 -6.58
C LEU A 133 -6.49 6.44 -6.32
N ASN A 134 -7.48 5.81 -6.94
CA ASN A 134 -8.88 6.20 -6.81
C ASN A 134 -9.54 5.35 -5.73
N VAL A 135 -10.00 5.99 -4.67
CA VAL A 135 -10.59 5.35 -3.48
C VAL A 135 -12.10 5.59 -3.49
N SER A 136 -12.87 4.52 -3.33
CA SER A 136 -14.32 4.58 -3.13
C SER A 136 -14.62 5.25 -1.78
N PRO A 137 -15.69 6.06 -1.66
CA PRO A 137 -16.11 6.61 -0.37
C PRO A 137 -16.28 5.54 0.73
N SER A 138 -16.75 4.35 0.37
CA SER A 138 -16.90 3.22 1.30
C SER A 138 -15.58 2.70 1.87
N ALA A 139 -14.46 2.94 1.17
CA ALA A 139 -13.13 2.47 1.55
C ALA A 139 -12.34 3.50 2.37
N MET A 140 -12.90 4.71 2.60
CA MET A 140 -12.20 5.77 3.31
C MET A 140 -11.87 5.41 4.76
N GLY A 141 -12.71 4.59 5.42
CA GLY A 141 -12.47 4.11 6.77
C GLY A 141 -11.29 3.13 6.91
N ILE A 142 -10.85 2.52 5.81
CA ILE A 142 -9.78 1.51 5.77
C ILE A 142 -8.63 1.90 4.83
N ILE A 143 -8.53 3.19 4.50
CA ILE A 143 -7.57 3.70 3.53
C ILE A 143 -6.12 3.53 3.99
N ASP A 144 -5.86 3.63 5.29
CA ASP A 144 -4.52 3.46 5.87
C ASP A 144 -3.99 2.04 5.62
N GLU A 145 -4.84 1.06 5.85
CA GLU A 145 -4.60 -0.36 5.62
C GLU A 145 -4.37 -0.63 4.14
N LEU A 146 -5.19 -0.03 3.27
CA LEU A 146 -5.07 -0.15 1.80
C LEU A 146 -3.73 0.39 1.29
N ILE A 147 -3.30 1.56 1.78
CA ILE A 147 -2.01 2.16 1.42
C ILE A 147 -0.85 1.28 1.93
N ALA A 148 -0.94 0.82 3.18
CA ALA A 148 0.06 -0.06 3.76
C ALA A 148 0.19 -1.40 3.01
N GLU A 149 -0.94 -1.96 2.58
CA GLU A 149 -0.98 -3.25 1.87
C GLU A 149 -0.34 -3.10 0.50
N LYS A 150 -0.75 -2.06 -0.25
CA LYS A 150 -0.22 -1.76 -1.57
C LYS A 150 1.29 -1.61 -1.49
N LYS A 151 1.76 -0.81 -0.54
CA LYS A 151 3.19 -0.58 -0.32
C LYS A 151 3.92 -1.88 0.01
N ALA A 152 3.29 -2.76 0.79
CA ALA A 152 3.88 -4.04 1.14
C ALA A 152 4.00 -4.99 -0.06
N ARG A 153 3.01 -4.96 -0.96
CA ARG A 153 2.98 -5.70 -2.23
C ARG A 153 4.07 -5.23 -3.18
N GLU A 154 4.23 -3.92 -3.38
CA GLU A 154 5.21 -3.36 -4.32
C GLU A 154 6.66 -3.71 -3.96
N ARG A 155 7.03 -3.63 -2.67
CA ARG A 155 8.40 -3.93 -2.24
C ARG A 155 8.79 -5.39 -2.50
N ARG A 156 7.85 -6.33 -2.35
CA ARG A 156 8.08 -7.75 -2.61
C ARG A 156 8.24 -8.06 -4.09
N ARG A 157 7.53 -7.35 -4.98
CA ARG A 157 7.70 -7.49 -6.43
C ARG A 157 9.02 -6.90 -6.93
N ALA A 158 9.51 -5.83 -6.29
CA ALA A 158 10.78 -5.20 -6.64
C ALA A 158 12.03 -5.91 -6.05
N GLY A 159 11.84 -7.02 -5.33
CA GLY A 159 12.92 -7.85 -4.77
C GLY A 159 13.00 -9.25 -5.40
N GLN A 160 12.32 -9.44 -6.53
CA GLN A 160 12.57 -10.54 -7.48
C GLN A 160 13.42 -9.99 -8.62
#